data_AF-A0A7X8L7G6-F1
#
_entry.id   AF-A0A7X8L7G6-F1
#
_cell.length_a   1.000
_cell.length_b   1.000
_cell.length_c   1.000
_cell.angle_alpha   90.00
_cell.angle_beta   90.00
_cell.angle_gamma   90.00
#
_symmetry.space_group_name_H-M   'P 1'
#
loop_
_entity.id
_entity.type
_entity.pdbx_description
1 polymer ?
#
loop_
_entity_poly.entity_id
_entity_poly.type
_entity_poly.pdbx_seq_one_letter_code
_entity_poly.pdbx_strand_id
1 'polypeptide(L)'
;MAFETSGDRSAYDAEDKKLSASTLQKAAAIKKLNGSLGVLKNEIRELSDEMGGAASTVDKINVLLQKTGFRGFQLRPHASVPDKYEVVSEDGEVSKGLSEGEKNFIAFLYFYFYVQGAWAKKTSLREKL
;
A
#
# COMPACT_ATOMS: atom_id res chain seq x y z
N MET A 1 -35.41 -53.68 11.37
CA MET A 1 -35.06 -52.26 11.20
C MET A 1 -33.69 -52.20 10.56
N ALA A 2 -33.64 -52.07 9.24
CA ALA A 2 -32.39 -51.90 8.50
C ALA A 2 -32.00 -50.41 8.58
N PHE A 3 -30.81 -50.14 9.12
CA PHE A 3 -30.25 -48.79 9.24
C PHE A 3 -30.03 -48.21 7.83
N GLU A 4 -30.79 -47.19 7.44
CA GLU A 4 -30.57 -46.36 6.22
C GLU A 4 -29.33 -45.46 6.32
N THR A 5 -28.45 -45.68 7.30
CA THR A 5 -27.39 -44.71 7.68
C THR A 5 -26.14 -44.77 6.81
N SER A 6 -25.94 -45.82 6.01
CA SER A 6 -24.73 -45.94 5.18
C SER A 6 -24.79 -45.07 3.92
N GLY A 7 -25.98 -44.89 3.36
CA GLY A 7 -26.21 -44.03 2.19
C GLY A 7 -25.99 -42.56 2.54
N ASP A 8 -26.64 -42.10 3.61
CA ASP A 8 -26.51 -40.71 4.09
C ASP A 8 -25.07 -40.37 4.49
N ARG A 9 -24.39 -41.27 5.23
CA ARG A 9 -22.99 -41.05 5.62
C ARG A 9 -22.06 -40.90 4.42
N SER A 10 -22.28 -41.67 3.35
CA SER A 10 -21.48 -41.57 2.13
C SER A 10 -21.72 -40.25 1.37
N ALA A 11 -22.94 -39.71 1.43
CA ALA A 11 -23.28 -38.43 0.83
C ALA A 11 -22.64 -37.26 1.60
N TYR A 12 -22.71 -37.29 2.93
CA TYR A 12 -22.01 -36.32 3.80
C TYR A 12 -20.50 -36.36 3.59
N ASP A 13 -19.88 -37.55 3.56
CA ASP A 13 -18.43 -37.72 3.33
C ASP A 13 -18.00 -37.19 1.94
N ALA A 14 -18.86 -37.31 0.93
CA ALA A 14 -18.61 -36.79 -0.41
C ALA A 14 -18.70 -35.25 -0.47
N GLU A 15 -19.64 -34.67 0.27
CA GLU A 15 -19.83 -33.23 0.36
C GLU A 15 -18.72 -32.55 1.15
N ASP A 16 -18.28 -33.14 2.26
CA ASP A 16 -17.11 -32.68 3.04
C ASP A 16 -15.81 -32.77 2.24
N LYS A 17 -15.62 -33.83 1.44
CA LYS A 17 -14.49 -33.92 0.49
C LYS A 17 -14.53 -32.80 -0.55
N LYS A 18 -15.71 -32.47 -1.06
CA LYS A 18 -15.87 -31.38 -2.05
C LYS A 18 -15.61 -30.01 -1.43
N LEU A 19 -16.10 -29.80 -0.20
CA LEU A 19 -15.90 -28.55 0.54
C LEU A 19 -14.44 -28.34 0.91
N SER A 20 -13.77 -29.37 1.43
CA SER A 20 -12.33 -29.34 1.75
C SER A 20 -11.45 -29.13 0.49
N ALA A 21 -11.82 -29.72 -0.64
CA ALA A 21 -11.13 -29.45 -1.90
C ALA A 21 -11.28 -27.99 -2.34
N SER A 22 -12.48 -27.40 -2.18
CA SER A 22 -12.73 -25.99 -2.51
C SER A 22 -11.98 -25.01 -1.59
N THR A 23 -11.92 -25.29 -0.29
CA THR A 23 -11.16 -24.45 0.66
C THR A 23 -9.66 -24.49 0.38
N LEU A 24 -9.10 -25.67 0.05
CA LEU A 24 -7.71 -25.81 -0.38
C LEU A 24 -7.42 -25.03 -1.66
N GLN A 25 -8.31 -25.06 -2.66
CA GLN A 25 -8.15 -24.26 -3.88
C GLN A 25 -8.16 -22.76 -3.59
N LYS A 26 -9.08 -22.28 -2.74
CA LYS A 26 -9.13 -20.87 -2.34
C LYS A 26 -7.88 -20.45 -1.58
N ALA A 27 -7.36 -21.29 -0.68
CA ALA A 27 -6.12 -21.02 0.04
C ALA A 27 -4.91 -20.93 -0.91
N ALA A 28 -4.84 -21.81 -1.92
CA ALA A 28 -3.81 -21.74 -2.96
C ALA A 28 -3.92 -20.45 -3.79
N ALA A 29 -5.13 -20.01 -4.14
CA ALA A 29 -5.36 -18.75 -4.84
C ALA A 29 -4.92 -17.53 -4.02
N ILE A 30 -5.25 -17.49 -2.72
CA ILE A 30 -4.81 -16.44 -1.79
C ILE A 30 -3.28 -16.40 -1.71
N LYS A 31 -2.63 -17.56 -1.60
CA LYS A 31 -1.17 -17.65 -1.58
C LYS A 31 -0.56 -17.09 -2.88
N LYS A 32 -1.14 -17.41 -4.03
CA LYS A 32 -0.71 -16.90 -5.33
C LYS A 32 -0.87 -15.37 -5.42
N LEU A 33 -2.03 -14.85 -5.03
CA LEU A 33 -2.30 -13.41 -5.01
C LEU A 33 -1.36 -12.65 -4.08
N ASN A 34 -1.08 -13.18 -2.89
CA ASN A 34 -0.10 -12.60 -1.96
C ASN A 34 1.32 -12.61 -2.53
N GLY A 35 1.70 -13.67 -3.25
CA GLY A 35 2.95 -13.73 -4.00
C GLY A 35 3.03 -12.63 -5.06
N SER A 36 2.00 -12.50 -5.90
CA SER A 36 1.91 -11.44 -6.92
C SER A 36 1.93 -10.04 -6.32
N LEU A 37 1.25 -9.82 -5.18
CA LEU A 37 1.31 -8.57 -4.42
C LEU A 37 2.72 -8.25 -3.91
N GLY A 38 3.48 -9.26 -3.48
CA GLY A 38 4.88 -9.10 -3.08
C GLY A 38 5.76 -8.69 -4.25
N VAL A 39 5.59 -9.35 -5.41
CA VAL A 39 6.31 -9.02 -6.65
C VAL A 39 6.01 -7.60 -7.10
N LEU A 40 4.73 -7.21 -7.22
CA LEU A 40 4.34 -5.85 -7.60
C LEU A 40 4.90 -4.81 -6.63
N LYS A 41 4.92 -5.08 -5.32
CA LYS A 41 5.51 -4.16 -4.34
C LYS A 41 7.01 -3.97 -4.52
N ASN A 42 7.73 -5.03 -4.87
CA ASN A 42 9.16 -4.95 -5.14
C ASN A 42 9.44 -4.18 -6.43
N GLU A 43 8.64 -4.41 -7.47
CA GLU A 43 8.74 -3.71 -8.75
C GLU A 43 8.43 -2.22 -8.59
N ILE A 44 7.39 -1.87 -7.81
CA ILE A 44 7.10 -0.47 -7.43
C ILE A 44 8.27 0.15 -6.65
N ARG A 45 8.93 -0.62 -5.76
CA ARG A 45 10.08 -0.14 -4.98
C ARG A 45 11.30 0.10 -5.88
N GLU A 46 11.57 -0.80 -6.82
CA GLU A 46 12.69 -0.68 -7.75
C GLU A 46 12.48 0.50 -8.71
N LEU A 47 11.28 0.64 -9.30
CA LEU A 47 10.92 1.80 -10.12
C LEU A 47 10.96 3.11 -9.32
N SER A 48 10.57 3.06 -8.04
CA SER A 48 10.63 4.18 -7.11
C SER A 48 12.07 4.62 -6.81
N ASP A 49 12.95 3.66 -6.57
CA ASP A 49 14.36 3.90 -6.26
C ASP A 49 15.13 4.36 -7.51
N GLU A 50 14.72 3.91 -8.71
CA GLU A 50 15.21 4.44 -9.99
C GLU A 50 14.71 5.86 -10.28
N MET A 51 13.46 6.20 -9.93
CA MET A 51 12.86 7.50 -10.23
C MET A 51 13.37 8.65 -9.35
N GLY A 52 14.00 8.38 -8.20
CA GLY A 52 14.74 9.37 -7.41
C GLY A 52 14.04 10.72 -7.19
N GLY A 53 12.71 10.73 -7.05
CA GLY A 53 11.91 11.95 -7.15
C GLY A 53 10.75 12.00 -6.16
N ALA A 54 10.33 13.23 -5.86
CA ALA A 54 9.24 13.55 -4.95
C ALA A 54 7.93 12.77 -5.19
N ALA A 55 7.64 12.39 -6.44
CA ALA A 55 6.47 11.57 -6.79
C ALA A 55 6.49 10.18 -6.12
N SER A 56 7.64 9.49 -6.15
CA SER A 56 7.78 8.18 -5.48
C SER A 56 7.59 8.28 -3.97
N THR A 57 8.09 9.37 -3.37
CA THR A 57 7.96 9.61 -1.93
C THR A 57 6.51 9.96 -1.54
N VAL A 58 5.82 10.74 -2.37
CA VAL A 58 4.40 11.05 -2.20
C VAL A 58 3.55 9.78 -2.21
N ASP A 59 3.81 8.84 -3.12
CA ASP A 59 3.09 7.57 -3.18
C ASP A 59 3.32 6.71 -1.92
N LYS A 60 4.58 6.63 -1.45
CA LYS A 60 4.93 5.95 -0.19
C LYS A 60 4.20 6.57 1.01
N ILE A 61 4.09 7.90 1.05
CA ILE A 61 3.34 8.62 2.09
C ILE A 61 1.84 8.32 1.99
N ASN A 62 1.24 8.34 0.81
CA ASN A 62 -0.19 8.05 0.62
C ASN A 62 -0.56 6.63 1.08
N VAL A 63 0.30 5.65 0.81
CA VAL A 63 0.13 4.28 1.32
C VAL A 63 0.17 4.23 2.85
N LEU A 64 1.08 4.99 3.48
CA LEU A 64 1.17 5.07 4.94
C LEU A 64 -0.08 5.72 5.54
N LEU A 65 -0.53 6.86 4.97
CA LEU A 65 -1.73 7.57 5.40
C LEU A 65 -2.95 6.63 5.42
N GLN A 66 -3.19 5.90 4.33
CA GLN A 66 -4.29 4.95 4.22
C GLN A 66 -4.20 3.82 5.28
N LYS A 67 -3.00 3.27 5.50
CA LYS A 67 -2.79 2.22 6.51
C LYS A 67 -3.03 2.69 7.93
N THR A 68 -2.71 3.95 8.22
CA THR A 68 -2.90 4.56 9.54
C THR A 68 -4.32 5.05 9.80
N GLY A 69 -5.18 5.06 8.76
CA GLY A 69 -6.59 5.45 8.87
C GLY A 69 -6.90 6.88 8.41
N PHE A 70 -5.91 7.63 7.92
CA PHE A 70 -6.14 8.94 7.31
C PHE A 70 -6.68 8.75 5.88
N ARG A 71 -7.98 9.00 5.71
CA ARG A 71 -8.69 8.88 4.41
C ARG A 71 -9.22 10.21 3.87
N GLY A 72 -9.34 11.23 4.71
CA GLY A 72 -9.90 12.53 4.32
C GLY A 72 -9.01 13.37 3.40
N PHE A 73 -7.76 12.96 3.19
CA PHE A 73 -6.83 13.64 2.30
C PHE A 73 -5.76 12.69 1.74
N GLN A 74 -5.09 13.16 0.70
CA GLN A 74 -3.91 12.54 0.09
C GLN A 74 -2.90 13.63 -0.29
N LEU A 75 -1.66 13.25 -0.49
CA LEU A 75 -0.62 14.12 -1.03
C LEU A 75 -0.56 13.98 -2.56
N ARG A 76 -0.27 15.08 -3.25
CA ARG A 76 0.03 15.09 -4.69
C ARG A 76 1.29 15.92 -4.95
N PRO A 77 2.14 15.56 -5.93
CA PRO A 77 3.25 16.42 -6.33
C PRO A 77 2.76 17.80 -6.78
N HIS A 78 3.46 18.85 -6.40
CA HIS A 78 3.12 20.21 -6.80
C HIS A 78 3.42 20.42 -8.28
N ALA A 79 2.42 20.78 -9.09
CA ALA A 79 2.54 20.84 -10.54
C ALA A 79 3.68 21.76 -11.04
N SER A 80 3.90 22.90 -10.37
CA SER A 80 4.88 23.91 -10.80
C SER A 80 6.16 23.98 -9.97
N VAL A 81 6.25 23.26 -8.85
CA VAL A 81 7.41 23.37 -7.94
C VAL A 81 8.00 21.98 -7.75
N PRO A 82 9.18 21.72 -8.32
CA PRO A 82 9.90 20.47 -8.10
C PRO A 82 10.11 20.23 -6.61
N ASP A 83 10.07 18.97 -6.21
CA ASP A 83 10.33 18.55 -4.83
C ASP A 83 9.40 19.17 -3.78
N LYS A 84 8.19 19.58 -4.20
CA LYS A 84 7.10 19.94 -3.30
C LYS A 84 5.87 19.11 -3.55
N TYR A 85 5.01 19.05 -2.55
CA TYR A 85 3.70 18.42 -2.62
C TYR A 85 2.65 19.35 -2.02
N GLU A 86 1.41 19.08 -2.40
CA GLU A 86 0.22 19.69 -1.85
C GLU A 86 -0.67 18.63 -1.24
N VAL A 87 -1.46 19.03 -0.25
CA VAL A 87 -2.45 18.17 0.39
C VAL A 87 -3.78 18.41 -0.31
N VAL A 88 -4.38 17.36 -0.86
CA VAL A 88 -5.68 17.43 -1.53
C VAL A 88 -6.70 16.59 -0.77
N SER A 89 -7.92 17.10 -0.65
CA SER A 89 -9.05 16.36 -0.06
C SER A 89 -9.54 15.26 -1.01
N GLU A 90 -10.50 14.43 -0.57
CA GLU A 90 -11.13 13.41 -1.43
C GLU A 90 -11.72 13.99 -2.73
N ASP A 91 -12.23 15.23 -2.68
CA ASP A 91 -12.78 15.93 -3.86
C ASP A 91 -11.71 16.41 -4.86
N GLY A 92 -10.41 16.21 -4.57
CA GLY A 92 -9.29 16.63 -5.43
C GLY A 92 -8.89 18.10 -5.32
N GLU A 93 -9.63 18.87 -4.52
CA GLU A 93 -9.32 20.26 -4.17
C GLU A 93 -8.22 20.34 -3.11
N VAL A 94 -7.42 21.42 -3.15
CA VAL A 94 -6.41 21.69 -2.13
C VAL A 94 -7.08 21.84 -0.77
N SER A 95 -6.68 21.00 0.19
CA SER A 95 -7.33 20.96 1.50
C SER A 95 -7.09 22.26 2.26
N LYS A 96 -8.19 22.91 2.68
CA LYS A 96 -8.17 24.15 3.47
C LYS A 96 -8.24 23.90 4.97
N GLY A 97 -8.47 22.66 5.41
CA GLY A 97 -8.76 22.33 6.80
C GLY A 97 -8.24 20.96 7.20
N LEU A 98 -6.95 20.89 7.54
CA LEU A 98 -6.37 19.75 8.24
C LEU A 98 -6.52 19.95 9.74
N SER A 99 -6.91 18.91 10.46
CA SER A 99 -6.82 18.86 11.91
C SER A 99 -5.36 18.96 12.38
N GLU A 100 -5.16 19.36 13.63
CA GLU A 100 -3.81 19.49 14.21
C GLU A 100 -3.06 18.15 14.22
N GLY A 101 -3.77 17.05 14.46
CA GLY A 101 -3.21 15.70 14.38
C GLY A 101 -2.71 15.35 12.97
N GLU A 102 -3.48 15.70 11.94
CA GLU A 102 -3.09 15.46 10.54
C GLU A 102 -1.90 16.31 10.11
N LYS A 103 -1.86 17.57 10.52
CA LYS A 103 -0.70 18.45 10.28
C LYS A 103 0.56 17.91 10.93
N ASN A 104 0.49 17.50 12.21
CA ASN A 104 1.62 16.91 12.92
C ASN A 104 2.07 15.60 12.26
N PHE A 105 1.13 14.78 11.80
CA PHE A 105 1.46 13.52 11.16
C PHE A 105 2.14 13.73 9.79
N ILE A 106 1.64 14.64 8.97
CA ILE A 106 2.30 15.01 7.71
C ILE A 106 3.71 15.58 7.98
N ALA A 107 3.87 16.43 8.99
CA ALA A 107 5.17 16.98 9.36
C ALA A 107 6.15 15.89 9.82
N PHE A 108 5.67 14.91 10.60
CA PHE A 108 6.45 13.73 10.98
C PHE A 108 6.90 12.93 9.75
N LEU A 109 6.00 12.65 8.81
CA LEU A 109 6.34 11.91 7.58
C LEU A 109 7.33 12.68 6.72
N TYR A 110 7.17 14.00 6.59
CA TYR A 110 8.13 14.85 5.91
C TYR A 110 9.53 14.69 6.51
N PHE A 111 9.65 14.83 7.84
CA PHE A 111 10.93 14.69 8.52
C PHE A 111 11.50 13.27 8.41
N TYR A 112 10.67 12.24 8.57
CA TYR A 112 11.06 10.84 8.45
C TYR A 112 11.69 10.55 7.07
N PHE A 113 11.01 10.93 5.98
CA PHE A 113 11.52 10.71 4.63
C PHE A 113 12.68 11.65 4.28
N TYR A 114 12.74 12.85 4.86
CA TYR A 114 13.87 13.76 4.73
C TYR A 114 15.15 13.14 5.32
N VAL A 115 15.07 12.61 6.54
CA VAL A 115 16.20 11.92 7.20
C VAL A 115 16.63 10.66 6.44
N GLN A 116 15.70 9.96 5.80
CA GLN A 116 16.01 8.80 4.95
C GLN A 116 16.60 9.16 3.59
N GLY A 117 16.79 10.45 3.28
CA GLY A 117 17.40 10.90 2.04
C GLY A 117 16.45 10.95 0.84
N ALA A 118 15.15 10.75 1.03
CA ALA A 118 14.16 10.78 -0.05
C ALA A 118 13.98 12.16 -0.70
N TRP A 119 14.41 13.21 0.00
CA TRP A 119 14.42 14.60 -0.44
C TRP A 119 15.84 15.19 -0.39
N ALA A 120 16.87 14.34 -0.28
CA ALA A 120 18.25 14.80 -0.32
C ALA A 120 18.49 15.44 -1.69
N LYS A 121 18.59 16.77 -1.71
CA LYS A 121 19.11 17.50 -2.85
C LYS A 121 20.40 16.80 -3.23
N LYS A 122 20.52 16.32 -4.48
CA LYS A 122 21.79 15.87 -5.04
C LYS A 122 22.71 17.08 -5.03
N THR A 123 23.37 17.33 -3.91
CA THR A 123 24.48 18.26 -3.84
C THR A 123 25.53 17.61 -4.71
N SER A 124 25.63 18.07 -5.95
CA SER A 124 26.88 17.96 -6.68
C SER A 124 27.90 18.74 -5.85
N LEU A 125 28.52 18.03 -4.91
CA LEU A 125 29.80 18.44 -4.38
C LEU A 125 30.77 18.34 -5.56
N ARG A 126 30.78 19.40 -6.35
CA ARG A 126 31.95 19.83 -7.11
C ARG A 126 33.05 20.06 -6.08
N GLU A 127 33.72 19.01 -5.65
CA GLU A 127 35.07 19.17 -5.13
C GLU A 127 36.01 19.07 -6.32
N LYS A 128 36.18 20.24 -6.97
CA LYS A 128 37.51 20.63 -7.41
C LYS A 128 38.24 21.02 -6.13
N LEU A 129 39.09 20.12 -5.63
CA LEU A 129 40.35 20.49 -4.99
C LEU A 129 41.40 19.44 -5.35
#